data_AF-A0A7W0FZY4-F1
#
_entry.id   AF-A0A7W0FZY4-F1
#
_cell.length_a   1.000
_cell.length_b   1.000
_cell.length_c   1.000
_cell.angle_alpha   90.00
_cell.angle_beta   90.00
_cell.angle_gamma   90.00
#
_symmetry.space_group_name_H-M   'P 1'
#
loop_
_entity.id
_entity.type
_entity.pdbx_description
1 polymer ?
#
loop_
_entity_poly.entity_id
_entity_poly.type
_entity_poly.pdbx_seq_one_letter_code
_entity_poly.pdbx_strand_id
1 'polypeptide(L)'
;MPSDTLVISQIYGGGGNAGAVFRNDFIELFNRSGVTVRLGGWSVQYASASGETWQVTELPDLVLAPGQYLLVGEGAGTGCAGNACGIELPTPDATGAIQLSATAGKVALVNTTFKLAGACPSTPSVVDFIGYGSSAVCFEGGGFAPATSGSNAAKRKNEGCLDSNDNALDFEQTPTAPRNSQTPTHSCLVTPTPTPAQTPTPTPSPTPSPSPTSTPTPTPRPSPTPTPMPSPSPTPSPTPLPTPTPLPTPSPTPTPSQSPSPSPTPTPTPTPTPTPLPTPSATPTPSATPMPTPQPTPTPDPSRGIVISQIYGGGGNSGAPFKNDYIEIFNRGGTPVVLDGWSVQYAGASGTSAWQKTSLNGTIAPGQYYLVQQGAGSVEAQPLPTPDASGSIALSATAGKVALVNHNTTLSGACPSGTGIVDLVGYGSGASCFEGANREPTPSNTTALLRLSEGCTDKDDNASDFNSGTPNPRNTHSTAHACVSSARATEAWGTFTPLSTETFPLFFASMFEGFSGRLRPEGSTRSRRDASAYARRDMRSGPLRCRGAWP
;
A
#
# COMPACT_ATOMS: atom_id res chain seq x y z
N MET A 1 7.86 -18.78 -1.19
CA MET A 1 8.74 -17.64 -0.88
C MET A 1 7.90 -16.45 -1.25
N PRO A 2 7.57 -15.50 -0.35
CA PRO A 2 6.61 -14.46 -0.73
C PRO A 2 7.15 -13.69 -1.92
N SER A 3 6.40 -13.74 -3.02
CA SER A 3 6.75 -13.13 -4.27
C SER A 3 6.33 -11.67 -4.21
N ASP A 4 7.03 -10.87 -3.39
CA ASP A 4 6.60 -9.50 -3.03
C ASP A 4 6.63 -8.50 -4.21
N THR A 5 6.96 -8.97 -5.42
CA THR A 5 7.08 -8.14 -6.62
C THR A 5 5.97 -8.39 -7.63
N LEU A 6 6.03 -9.53 -8.30
CA LEU A 6 5.16 -9.91 -9.40
C LEU A 6 4.51 -11.27 -9.10
N VAL A 7 3.19 -11.32 -9.17
CA VAL A 7 2.40 -12.54 -8.95
C VAL A 7 1.63 -12.91 -10.22
N ILE A 8 1.25 -14.17 -10.33
CA ILE A 8 0.17 -14.62 -11.18
C ILE A 8 -1.14 -14.24 -10.50
N SER A 9 -1.92 -13.36 -11.13
CA SER A 9 -3.20 -12.87 -10.61
C SER A 9 -4.40 -13.65 -11.14
N GLN A 10 -4.29 -14.29 -12.30
CA GLN A 10 -5.39 -15.06 -12.87
C GLN A 10 -4.89 -16.17 -13.80
N ILE A 11 -5.54 -17.33 -13.75
CA ILE A 11 -5.29 -18.46 -14.63
C ILE A 11 -6.61 -18.91 -15.24
N TYR A 12 -6.62 -19.13 -16.55
CA TYR A 12 -7.76 -19.67 -17.28
C TYR A 12 -7.30 -20.69 -18.33
N GLY A 13 -7.63 -21.97 -18.10
CA GLY A 13 -7.38 -23.07 -19.04
C GLY A 13 -8.64 -23.54 -19.77
N GLY A 14 -9.67 -22.69 -19.82
CA GLY A 14 -10.95 -23.00 -20.43
C GLY A 14 -11.05 -22.67 -21.91
N GLY A 15 -10.07 -21.96 -22.48
CA GLY A 15 -10.13 -21.33 -23.78
C GLY A 15 -10.29 -22.32 -24.92
N GLY A 16 -11.16 -22.01 -25.88
CA GLY A 16 -11.36 -22.86 -27.06
C GLY A 16 -12.06 -24.19 -26.78
N ASN A 17 -12.49 -24.45 -25.54
CA ASN A 17 -13.37 -25.55 -25.20
C ASN A 17 -14.82 -25.22 -25.55
N ALA A 18 -15.66 -26.26 -25.70
CA ALA A 18 -17.08 -26.06 -25.94
C ALA A 18 -17.72 -25.27 -24.78
N GLY A 19 -18.38 -24.16 -25.09
CA GLY A 19 -18.97 -23.26 -24.10
C GLY A 19 -17.97 -22.31 -23.41
N ALA A 20 -16.72 -22.24 -23.90
CA ALA A 20 -15.74 -21.30 -23.40
C ALA A 20 -16.14 -19.85 -23.67
N VAL A 21 -15.88 -18.96 -22.71
CA VAL A 21 -16.06 -17.51 -22.87
C VAL A 21 -15.02 -16.96 -23.84
N PHE A 22 -13.77 -17.42 -23.76
CA PHE A 22 -12.67 -16.96 -24.60
C PHE A 22 -12.14 -18.06 -25.53
N ARG A 23 -11.55 -17.66 -26.66
CA ARG A 23 -10.92 -18.57 -27.62
C ARG A 23 -9.62 -19.19 -27.12
N ASN A 24 -8.87 -18.43 -26.34
CA ASN A 24 -7.53 -18.77 -25.91
C ASN A 24 -7.48 -18.90 -24.40
N ASP A 25 -6.62 -19.78 -23.92
CA ASP A 25 -6.21 -19.79 -22.53
C ASP A 25 -5.45 -18.51 -22.21
N PHE A 26 -5.31 -18.17 -20.93
CA PHE A 26 -4.44 -17.08 -20.52
C PHE A 26 -3.87 -17.26 -19.13
N ILE A 27 -2.72 -16.61 -18.93
CA ILE A 27 -2.11 -16.37 -17.64
C ILE A 27 -2.02 -14.85 -17.49
N GLU A 28 -2.54 -14.31 -16.39
CA GLU A 28 -2.44 -12.90 -16.05
C GLU A 28 -1.43 -12.72 -14.92
N LEU A 29 -0.52 -11.77 -15.09
CA LEU A 29 0.40 -11.35 -14.05
C LEU A 29 -0.03 -10.00 -13.51
N PHE A 30 0.34 -9.71 -12.27
CA PHE A 30 0.06 -8.45 -11.62
C PHE A 30 1.24 -7.99 -10.79
N ASN A 31 1.69 -6.77 -11.05
CA ASN A 31 2.70 -6.13 -10.25
C ASN A 31 2.06 -5.56 -8.98
N ARG A 32 2.03 -6.38 -7.93
CA ARG A 32 1.50 -6.00 -6.61
C ARG A 32 2.42 -5.06 -5.83
N SER A 33 3.64 -4.85 -6.32
CA SER A 33 4.67 -4.10 -5.62
C SER A 33 4.58 -2.59 -5.85
N GLY A 34 5.35 -1.85 -5.05
CA GLY A 34 5.54 -0.42 -5.23
C GLY A 34 6.58 -0.04 -6.30
N VAL A 35 7.22 -1.01 -6.98
CA VAL A 35 8.30 -0.76 -7.94
C VAL A 35 7.98 -1.29 -9.34
N THR A 36 8.57 -0.70 -10.37
CA THR A 36 8.50 -1.22 -11.74
C THR A 36 9.30 -2.51 -11.87
N VAL A 37 8.76 -3.52 -12.55
CA VAL A 37 9.43 -4.80 -12.80
C VAL A 37 9.76 -4.93 -14.29
N ARG A 38 11.02 -5.20 -14.63
CA ARG A 38 11.43 -5.52 -16.01
C ARG A 38 11.33 -7.03 -16.24
N LEU A 39 10.61 -7.43 -17.28
CA LEU A 39 10.27 -8.83 -17.57
C LEU A 39 11.22 -9.51 -18.57
N GLY A 40 12.17 -8.76 -19.14
CA GLY A 40 13.15 -9.32 -20.06
C GLY A 40 13.91 -10.50 -19.43
N GLY A 41 13.86 -11.66 -20.10
CA GLY A 41 14.48 -12.90 -19.64
C GLY A 41 13.65 -13.71 -18.63
N TRP A 42 12.41 -13.31 -18.34
CA TRP A 42 11.49 -14.05 -17.49
C TRP A 42 10.60 -14.97 -18.33
N SER A 43 9.91 -15.90 -17.69
CA SER A 43 8.93 -16.78 -18.34
C SER A 43 7.75 -17.10 -17.45
N VAL A 44 6.60 -17.40 -18.06
CA VAL A 44 5.56 -18.21 -17.43
C VAL A 44 5.71 -19.64 -17.93
N GLN A 45 5.56 -20.59 -17.01
CA GLN A 45 5.74 -22.00 -17.31
C GLN A 45 4.56 -22.81 -16.82
N TYR A 46 4.25 -23.88 -17.54
CA TYR A 46 3.12 -24.75 -17.24
C TYR A 46 3.51 -26.22 -17.23
N ALA A 47 2.94 -26.98 -16.31
CA ALA A 47 2.93 -28.43 -16.34
C ALA A 47 1.54 -28.95 -16.00
N SER A 48 1.19 -30.15 -16.49
CA SER A 48 -0.05 -30.81 -16.07
C SER A 48 -0.02 -31.11 -14.56
N ALA A 49 -1.20 -31.37 -13.99
CA ALA A 49 -1.40 -31.51 -12.55
C ALA A 49 -0.37 -32.44 -11.87
N SER A 50 -0.08 -33.59 -12.49
CA SER A 50 0.94 -34.56 -12.07
C SER A 50 2.21 -34.57 -12.93
N GLY A 51 2.29 -33.75 -13.97
CA GLY A 51 3.39 -33.74 -14.91
C GLY A 51 4.70 -33.20 -14.33
N GLU A 52 5.81 -33.68 -14.87
CA GLU A 52 7.18 -33.28 -14.50
C GLU A 52 7.89 -32.48 -15.61
N THR A 53 7.29 -32.43 -16.80
CA THR A 53 7.80 -31.67 -17.94
C THR A 53 7.08 -30.34 -18.06
N TRP A 54 7.84 -29.27 -18.08
CA TRP A 54 7.33 -27.91 -18.17
C TRP A 54 7.36 -27.38 -19.60
N GLN A 55 6.34 -26.61 -19.97
CA GLN A 55 6.27 -25.79 -21.17
C GLN A 55 6.60 -24.35 -20.79
N VAL A 56 7.17 -23.57 -21.71
CA VAL A 56 7.70 -22.23 -21.42
C VAL A 56 7.14 -21.24 -22.43
N THR A 57 6.59 -20.14 -21.92
CA THR A 57 6.32 -18.93 -22.69
C THR A 57 7.23 -17.83 -22.14
N GLU A 58 8.17 -17.38 -22.96
CA GLU A 58 9.06 -16.27 -22.59
C GLU A 58 8.26 -14.96 -22.55
N LEU A 59 8.51 -14.14 -21.53
CA LEU A 59 7.89 -12.83 -21.41
C LEU A 59 8.65 -11.80 -22.27
N PRO A 60 7.96 -10.81 -22.85
CA PRO A 60 8.61 -9.74 -23.59
C PRO A 60 9.51 -8.91 -22.66
N ASP A 61 10.53 -8.24 -23.22
CA ASP A 61 11.28 -7.20 -22.49
C ASP A 61 10.42 -5.95 -22.32
N LEU A 62 9.44 -6.06 -21.41
CA LEU A 62 8.52 -5.01 -21.02
C LEU A 62 8.81 -4.61 -19.56
N VAL A 63 8.57 -3.33 -19.26
CA VAL A 63 8.58 -2.82 -17.89
C VAL A 63 7.14 -2.66 -17.42
N LEU A 64 6.77 -3.40 -16.37
CA LEU A 64 5.45 -3.39 -15.78
C LEU A 64 5.47 -2.48 -14.54
N ALA A 65 4.67 -1.40 -14.55
CA ALA A 65 4.60 -0.46 -13.44
C ALA A 65 3.80 -1.01 -12.24
N PRO A 66 3.97 -0.43 -11.03
CA PRO A 66 3.15 -0.74 -9.86
C PRO A 66 1.66 -0.77 -10.19
N GLY A 67 0.99 -1.83 -9.78
CA GLY A 67 -0.44 -2.01 -9.99
C GLY A 67 -0.86 -2.30 -11.44
N GLN A 68 0.06 -2.45 -12.39
CA GLN A 68 -0.28 -2.88 -13.75
C GLN A 68 -0.42 -4.40 -13.85
N TYR A 69 -1.26 -4.81 -14.80
CA TYR A 69 -1.46 -6.20 -15.21
C TYR A 69 -0.68 -6.51 -16.47
N LEU A 70 -0.31 -7.77 -16.68
CA LEU A 70 0.20 -8.29 -17.93
C LEU A 70 -0.66 -9.47 -18.36
N LEU A 71 -1.21 -9.43 -19.57
CA LEU A 71 -1.95 -10.54 -20.15
C LEU A 71 -1.06 -11.37 -21.06
N VAL A 72 -0.84 -12.62 -20.70
CA VAL A 72 -0.22 -13.63 -21.56
C VAL A 72 -1.31 -14.48 -22.19
N GLY A 73 -1.60 -14.25 -23.47
CA GLY A 73 -2.54 -15.06 -24.23
C GLY A 73 -1.88 -16.36 -24.66
N GLU A 74 -2.45 -17.49 -24.27
CA GLU A 74 -1.87 -18.81 -24.47
C GLU A 74 -2.62 -19.60 -25.57
N GLY A 75 -2.26 -20.86 -25.76
CA GLY A 75 -2.87 -21.75 -26.75
C GLY A 75 -4.38 -21.91 -26.52
N ALA A 76 -5.12 -22.15 -27.60
CA ALA A 76 -6.52 -22.55 -27.53
C ALA A 76 -6.63 -24.05 -27.32
N GLY A 77 -7.60 -24.49 -26.52
CA GLY A 77 -8.03 -25.88 -26.45
C GLY A 77 -8.59 -26.38 -27.80
N THR A 78 -8.57 -27.70 -28.00
CA THR A 78 -9.03 -28.33 -29.25
C THR A 78 -10.52 -28.68 -29.25
N GLY A 79 -11.26 -28.30 -28.20
CA GLY A 79 -12.62 -28.74 -27.93
C GLY A 79 -13.67 -28.30 -28.96
N CYS A 80 -13.31 -27.40 -29.87
CA CYS A 80 -14.23 -26.80 -30.84
C CYS A 80 -14.04 -27.21 -32.30
N ALA A 81 -13.31 -28.31 -32.56
CA ALA A 81 -13.28 -28.99 -33.86
C ALA A 81 -13.07 -28.05 -35.09
N GLY A 82 -12.23 -27.02 -34.95
CA GLY A 82 -11.93 -26.06 -36.01
C GLY A 82 -12.86 -24.85 -36.12
N ASN A 83 -13.88 -24.72 -35.26
CA ASN A 83 -14.69 -23.52 -35.14
C ASN A 83 -14.23 -22.64 -33.97
N ALA A 84 -14.45 -21.33 -34.12
CA ALA A 84 -14.20 -20.37 -33.06
C ALA A 84 -15.21 -20.51 -31.92
N CYS A 85 -14.77 -21.01 -30.76
CA CYS A 85 -15.54 -20.95 -29.52
C CYS A 85 -15.04 -19.80 -28.65
N GLY A 86 -15.97 -18.98 -28.18
CA GLY A 86 -15.66 -17.82 -27.37
C GLY A 86 -15.26 -16.58 -28.17
N ILE A 87 -15.19 -15.47 -27.46
CA ILE A 87 -14.71 -14.20 -27.98
C ILE A 87 -13.18 -14.13 -27.91
N GLU A 88 -12.58 -13.19 -28.63
CA GLU A 88 -11.15 -12.91 -28.50
C GLU A 88 -10.84 -12.32 -27.13
N LEU A 89 -9.63 -12.60 -26.63
CA LEU A 89 -9.10 -11.91 -25.46
C LEU A 89 -8.95 -10.41 -25.78
N PRO A 90 -8.97 -9.53 -24.77
CA PRO A 90 -8.33 -8.23 -24.90
C PRO A 90 -6.90 -8.43 -25.44
N THR A 91 -6.42 -7.50 -26.27
CA THR A 91 -5.10 -7.61 -26.92
C THR A 91 -4.03 -8.02 -25.90
N PRO A 92 -3.47 -9.24 -25.98
CA PRO A 92 -2.48 -9.70 -25.02
C PRO A 92 -1.19 -8.90 -25.13
N ASP A 93 -0.51 -8.73 -23.99
CA ASP A 93 0.82 -8.10 -23.95
C ASP A 93 1.91 -9.07 -24.41
N ALA A 94 1.65 -10.38 -24.25
CA ALA A 94 2.48 -11.48 -24.71
C ALA A 94 1.60 -12.60 -25.26
N THR A 95 2.15 -13.39 -26.19
CA THR A 95 1.46 -14.57 -26.72
C THR A 95 2.35 -15.81 -26.61
N GLY A 96 1.79 -16.88 -26.08
CA GLY A 96 2.39 -18.21 -26.03
C GLY A 96 1.52 -19.25 -26.75
N ALA A 97 1.96 -20.51 -26.68
CA ALA A 97 1.29 -21.64 -27.29
C ALA A 97 0.95 -22.74 -26.29
N ILE A 98 1.06 -22.46 -24.99
CA ILE A 98 0.77 -23.43 -23.93
C ILE A 98 -0.73 -23.70 -23.92
N GLN A 99 -1.14 -24.96 -23.90
CA GLN A 99 -2.54 -25.32 -23.67
C GLN A 99 -2.70 -25.68 -22.21
N LEU A 100 -3.43 -24.84 -21.47
CA LEU A 100 -3.69 -25.05 -20.06
C LEU A 100 -4.89 -25.99 -19.91
N SER A 101 -4.83 -26.87 -18.91
CA SER A 101 -5.99 -27.70 -18.56
C SER A 101 -7.07 -26.86 -17.88
N ALA A 102 -8.33 -27.05 -18.27
CA ALA A 102 -9.46 -26.42 -17.59
C ALA A 102 -9.62 -26.93 -16.15
N THR A 103 -9.26 -28.19 -15.87
CA THR A 103 -9.66 -28.87 -14.62
C THR A 103 -8.56 -28.90 -13.56
N ALA A 104 -7.30 -29.03 -13.95
CA ALA A 104 -6.17 -29.01 -13.02
C ALA A 104 -4.81 -28.87 -13.73
N GLY A 105 -3.87 -28.18 -13.09
CA GLY A 105 -2.53 -27.95 -13.62
C GLY A 105 -1.63 -27.22 -12.64
N LYS A 106 -0.42 -26.88 -13.09
CA LYS A 106 0.54 -26.09 -12.34
C LYS A 106 1.09 -24.97 -13.22
N VAL A 107 1.13 -23.74 -12.70
CA VAL A 107 1.70 -22.58 -13.38
C VAL A 107 2.79 -22.00 -12.48
N ALA A 108 3.93 -21.67 -13.06
CA ALA A 108 5.03 -21.00 -12.37
C ALA A 108 5.42 -19.73 -13.11
N LEU A 109 5.59 -18.64 -12.38
CA LEU A 109 6.28 -17.46 -12.84
C LEU A 109 7.76 -17.61 -12.50
N VAL A 110 8.64 -17.44 -13.48
CA VAL A 110 10.07 -17.73 -13.35
C VAL A 110 10.88 -16.54 -13.84
N ASN A 111 11.88 -16.10 -13.07
CA ASN A 111 12.76 -14.98 -13.43
C ASN A 111 13.90 -15.36 -14.39
N THR A 112 13.77 -16.50 -15.06
CA THR A 112 14.65 -16.98 -16.12
C THR A 112 13.81 -17.62 -17.22
N THR A 113 14.40 -17.88 -18.38
CA THR A 113 13.79 -18.68 -19.46
C THR A 113 14.14 -20.16 -19.37
N PHE A 114 14.90 -20.58 -18.34
CA PHE A 114 15.25 -21.98 -18.17
C PHE A 114 14.03 -22.79 -17.75
N LYS A 115 13.76 -23.84 -18.53
CA LYS A 115 12.67 -24.77 -18.28
C LYS A 115 12.85 -25.46 -16.92
N LEU A 116 11.82 -25.41 -16.09
CA LEU A 116 11.76 -26.12 -14.82
C LEU A 116 11.72 -27.64 -15.04
N ALA A 117 12.15 -28.39 -14.02
CA ALA A 117 12.14 -29.84 -14.03
C ALA A 117 11.51 -30.40 -12.74
N GLY A 118 10.86 -31.57 -12.87
CA GLY A 118 10.23 -32.26 -11.75
C GLY A 118 8.80 -31.78 -11.46
N ALA A 119 8.11 -32.54 -10.61
CA ALA A 119 6.71 -32.29 -10.27
C ALA A 119 6.50 -31.06 -9.39
N CYS A 120 7.49 -30.75 -8.54
CA CYS A 120 7.51 -29.69 -7.52
C CYS A 120 8.86 -28.94 -7.52
N PRO A 121 9.10 -28.04 -8.48
CA PRO A 121 10.32 -27.25 -8.50
C PRO A 121 10.36 -26.26 -7.33
N SER A 122 11.49 -26.20 -6.61
CA SER A 122 11.74 -25.28 -5.49
C SER A 122 12.97 -24.40 -5.71
N THR A 123 13.33 -24.17 -6.97
CA THR A 123 14.52 -23.39 -7.34
C THR A 123 14.33 -21.91 -7.01
N PRO A 124 15.40 -21.16 -6.64
CA PRO A 124 15.32 -19.72 -6.36
C PRO A 124 14.81 -18.86 -7.53
N SER A 125 14.76 -19.41 -8.74
CA SER A 125 14.23 -18.74 -9.91
C SER A 125 12.71 -18.73 -10.02
N VAL A 126 12.01 -19.59 -9.26
CA VAL A 126 10.54 -19.57 -9.19
C VAL A 126 10.14 -18.38 -8.33
N VAL A 127 9.47 -17.43 -8.96
CA VAL A 127 8.99 -16.20 -8.33
C VAL A 127 7.66 -16.48 -7.66
N ASP A 128 6.67 -17.00 -8.38
CA ASP A 128 5.33 -17.33 -7.89
C ASP A 128 4.90 -18.69 -8.45
N PHE A 129 4.13 -19.47 -7.69
CA PHE A 129 3.74 -20.83 -8.07
C PHE A 129 2.31 -21.16 -7.69
N ILE A 130 1.55 -21.70 -8.65
CA ILE A 130 0.17 -22.09 -8.45
C ILE A 130 -0.03 -23.52 -8.88
N GLY A 131 -0.43 -24.36 -7.95
CA GLY A 131 -1.16 -25.59 -8.27
C GLY A 131 -2.65 -25.32 -8.21
N TYR A 132 -3.38 -25.68 -9.27
CA TYR A 132 -4.84 -25.50 -9.32
C TYR A 132 -5.55 -26.80 -9.69
N GLY A 133 -6.75 -26.96 -9.14
CA GLY A 133 -7.56 -28.16 -9.30
C GLY A 133 -7.12 -29.32 -8.41
N SER A 134 -8.06 -30.21 -8.09
CA SER A 134 -7.89 -31.21 -7.02
C SER A 134 -6.86 -32.31 -7.31
N SER A 135 -6.38 -32.43 -8.55
CA SER A 135 -5.33 -33.38 -8.92
C SER A 135 -3.94 -32.76 -9.01
N ALA A 136 -3.78 -31.45 -8.72
CA ALA A 136 -2.47 -30.81 -8.67
C ALA A 136 -1.63 -31.44 -7.56
N VAL A 137 -0.49 -32.04 -7.92
CA VAL A 137 0.41 -32.71 -6.96
C VAL A 137 1.36 -31.74 -6.27
N CYS A 138 1.34 -30.47 -6.68
CA CYS A 138 2.17 -29.42 -6.12
C CYS A 138 1.42 -28.10 -6.13
N PHE A 139 1.55 -27.32 -5.06
CA PHE A 139 0.95 -26.00 -4.84
C PHE A 139 1.70 -25.31 -3.71
N GLU A 140 1.55 -24.00 -3.58
CA GLU A 140 2.05 -23.26 -2.43
C GLU A 140 1.07 -23.38 -1.24
N GLY A 141 1.63 -23.51 -0.04
CA GLY A 141 0.89 -23.52 1.21
C GLY A 141 0.06 -24.77 1.44
N GLY A 142 -1.09 -24.61 2.10
CA GLY A 142 -1.93 -25.68 2.62
C GLY A 142 -2.83 -26.38 1.60
N GLY A 143 -3.00 -25.84 0.39
CA GLY A 143 -3.86 -26.45 -0.62
C GLY A 143 -3.77 -25.81 -2.00
N PHE A 144 -4.43 -26.45 -2.98
CA PHE A 144 -4.52 -25.99 -4.36
C PHE A 144 -5.51 -24.82 -4.53
N ALA A 145 -5.25 -23.97 -5.53
CA ALA A 145 -6.22 -23.02 -6.05
C ALA A 145 -7.41 -23.75 -6.70
N PRO A 146 -8.61 -23.14 -6.77
CA PRO A 146 -9.76 -23.73 -7.43
C PRO A 146 -9.51 -24.12 -8.89
N ALA A 147 -10.20 -25.14 -9.38
CA ALA A 147 -10.19 -25.48 -10.81
C ALA A 147 -10.75 -24.34 -11.66
N THR A 148 -10.28 -24.21 -12.90
CA THR A 148 -10.87 -23.31 -13.89
C THR A 148 -12.07 -24.00 -14.57
N SER A 149 -12.73 -23.34 -15.52
CA SER A 149 -13.79 -23.94 -16.34
C SER A 149 -13.89 -23.20 -17.69
N GLY A 150 -14.86 -23.54 -18.53
CA GLY A 150 -15.15 -22.74 -19.72
C GLY A 150 -15.56 -21.28 -19.41
N SER A 151 -16.08 -21.01 -18.22
CA SER A 151 -16.61 -19.68 -17.85
C SER A 151 -15.89 -19.01 -16.70
N ASN A 152 -15.05 -19.74 -15.97
CA ASN A 152 -14.44 -19.27 -14.75
C ASN A 152 -12.92 -19.45 -14.77
N ALA A 153 -12.23 -18.44 -14.27
CA ALA A 153 -10.80 -18.47 -13.98
C ALA A 153 -10.57 -18.76 -12.49
N ALA A 154 -9.38 -19.25 -12.17
CA ALA A 154 -8.82 -19.13 -10.83
C ALA A 154 -8.21 -17.73 -10.72
N LYS A 155 -8.80 -16.86 -9.90
CA LYS A 155 -8.36 -15.47 -9.73
C LYS A 155 -7.85 -15.27 -8.31
N ARG A 156 -6.67 -14.66 -8.19
CA ARG A 156 -6.10 -14.25 -6.91
C ARG A 156 -6.98 -13.13 -6.32
N LYS A 157 -7.34 -13.27 -5.05
CA LYS A 157 -8.22 -12.37 -4.32
C LYS A 157 -7.63 -10.97 -4.20
N ASN A 158 -8.49 -10.01 -3.87
CA ASN A 158 -8.14 -8.60 -3.78
C ASN A 158 -7.42 -8.10 -5.05
N GLU A 159 -7.95 -8.49 -6.22
CA GLU A 159 -7.43 -8.12 -7.54
C GLU A 159 -5.95 -8.47 -7.80
N GLY A 160 -5.40 -9.44 -7.06
CA GLY A 160 -3.99 -9.85 -7.13
C GLY A 160 -3.17 -9.46 -5.91
N CYS A 161 -3.73 -8.67 -4.99
CA CYS A 161 -3.02 -8.16 -3.80
C CYS A 161 -2.96 -9.13 -2.61
N LEU A 162 -3.69 -10.24 -2.63
CA LEU A 162 -3.56 -11.27 -1.59
C LEU A 162 -2.57 -12.35 -2.02
N ASP A 163 -1.40 -12.40 -1.38
CA ASP A 163 -0.41 -13.47 -1.56
C ASP A 163 0.11 -13.87 -0.18
N SER A 164 -0.43 -14.95 0.36
CA SER A 164 -0.03 -15.54 1.63
C SER A 164 0.92 -16.73 1.44
N ASN A 165 1.37 -16.99 0.21
CA ASN A 165 2.01 -18.24 -0.20
C ASN A 165 1.11 -19.47 0.06
N ASP A 166 -0.20 -19.30 -0.05
CA ASP A 166 -1.15 -20.40 0.11
C ASP A 166 -2.22 -20.31 -0.98
N ASN A 167 -2.11 -21.17 -1.99
CA ASN A 167 -2.96 -21.08 -3.17
C ASN A 167 -4.45 -21.28 -2.81
N ALA A 168 -4.78 -22.05 -1.77
CA ALA A 168 -6.16 -22.25 -1.32
C ALA A 168 -6.75 -21.02 -0.61
N LEU A 169 -5.91 -20.25 0.08
CA LEU A 169 -6.33 -19.00 0.72
C LEU A 169 -6.36 -17.84 -0.27
N ASP A 170 -5.44 -17.82 -1.24
CA ASP A 170 -5.19 -16.68 -2.11
C ASP A 170 -6.10 -16.65 -3.33
N PHE A 171 -6.59 -17.79 -3.81
CA PHE A 171 -7.39 -17.87 -5.04
C PHE A 171 -8.87 -18.16 -4.78
N GLU A 172 -9.70 -17.67 -5.69
CA GLU A 172 -11.12 -17.98 -5.79
C GLU A 172 -11.53 -18.23 -7.24
N GLN A 173 -12.60 -19.01 -7.44
CA GLN A 173 -13.15 -19.23 -8.76
C GLN A 173 -14.10 -18.08 -9.10
N THR A 174 -13.80 -17.32 -10.15
CA THR A 174 -14.60 -16.15 -10.58
C THR A 174 -14.85 -16.18 -12.08
N PRO A 175 -15.90 -15.51 -12.57
CA PRO A 175 -16.06 -15.29 -14.01
C PRO A 175 -14.80 -14.67 -14.61
N THR A 176 -14.40 -15.14 -15.79
CA THR A 176 -13.19 -14.68 -16.47
C THR A 176 -13.27 -13.19 -16.81
N ALA A 177 -12.28 -12.41 -16.38
CA ALA A 177 -12.16 -10.98 -16.64
C ALA A 177 -10.68 -10.59 -16.86
N PRO A 178 -10.09 -11.01 -18.00
CA PRO A 178 -8.67 -10.81 -18.28
C PRO A 178 -8.31 -9.33 -18.42
N ARG A 179 -7.13 -8.97 -17.93
CA ARG A 179 -6.59 -7.60 -17.94
C ARG A 179 -5.17 -7.58 -18.47
N ASN A 180 -4.89 -6.59 -19.30
CA ASN A 180 -3.58 -6.33 -19.90
C ASN A 180 -2.94 -5.06 -19.34
N SER A 181 -1.77 -4.67 -19.85
CA SER A 181 -1.03 -3.48 -19.41
C SER A 181 -1.75 -2.15 -19.62
N GLN A 182 -2.81 -2.13 -20.43
CA GLN A 182 -3.65 -0.95 -20.67
C GLN A 182 -4.82 -0.85 -19.69
N THR A 183 -5.07 -1.88 -18.89
CA THR A 183 -6.11 -1.87 -17.86
C THR A 183 -5.73 -0.85 -16.78
N PRO A 184 -6.69 -0.09 -16.22
CA PRO A 184 -6.41 0.82 -15.10
C PRO A 184 -5.66 0.11 -13.97
N THR A 185 -4.62 0.77 -13.46
CA THR A 185 -3.78 0.23 -12.40
C THR A 185 -4.58 -0.02 -11.14
N HIS A 186 -4.31 -1.15 -10.46
CA HIS A 186 -4.89 -1.48 -9.17
C HIS A 186 -3.84 -1.35 -8.06
N SER A 187 -4.13 -0.57 -7.02
CA SER A 187 -3.21 -0.38 -5.90
C SER A 187 -3.51 -1.37 -4.78
N CYS A 188 -2.50 -2.15 -4.37
CA CYS A 188 -2.58 -3.01 -3.18
C CYS A 188 -2.45 -2.26 -1.86
N LEU A 189 -2.09 -0.98 -1.93
CA LEU A 189 -2.15 -0.11 -0.78
C LEU A 189 -3.63 0.10 -0.50
N VAL A 190 -4.13 -0.47 0.60
CA VAL A 190 -5.32 0.04 1.25
C VAL A 190 -5.07 1.51 1.54
N THR A 191 -5.45 2.37 0.60
CA THR A 191 -5.72 3.76 0.93
C THR A 191 -6.83 3.64 1.97
N PRO A 192 -6.64 4.07 3.23
CA PRO A 192 -7.79 4.22 4.10
C PRO A 192 -8.70 5.16 3.33
N THR A 193 -9.82 4.64 2.82
CA THR A 193 -10.86 5.47 2.24
C THR A 193 -11.06 6.58 3.25
N PRO A 194 -10.81 7.87 2.90
CA PRO A 194 -10.98 8.93 3.86
C PRO A 194 -12.40 8.78 4.37
N THR A 195 -12.55 8.43 5.65
CA THR A 195 -13.84 8.47 6.32
C THR A 195 -14.39 9.84 5.97
N PRO A 196 -15.53 9.94 5.24
CA PRO A 196 -16.04 11.24 4.82
C PRO A 196 -16.11 12.08 6.07
N ALA A 197 -15.38 13.21 6.08
CA ALA A 197 -15.47 14.16 7.17
C ALA A 197 -16.95 14.47 7.31
N GLN A 198 -17.55 14.03 8.43
CA GLN A 198 -18.96 14.29 8.67
C GLN A 198 -19.14 15.80 8.60
N THR A 199 -19.82 16.27 7.56
CA THR A 199 -20.35 17.63 7.54
C THR A 199 -21.25 17.71 8.78
N PRO A 200 -21.07 18.67 9.70
CA PRO A 200 -21.90 18.76 10.87
C PRO A 200 -23.36 18.93 10.41
N THR A 201 -24.15 17.88 10.58
CA THR A 201 -25.58 17.91 10.32
C THR A 201 -26.19 18.91 11.31
N PRO A 202 -26.92 19.95 10.84
CA PRO A 202 -27.57 20.90 11.73
C PRO A 202 -28.52 20.14 12.67
N THR A 203 -28.38 20.39 13.96
CA THR A 203 -29.22 19.81 15.02
C THR A 203 -30.70 20.10 14.71
N PRO A 204 -31.56 19.08 14.50
CA PRO A 204 -32.97 19.32 14.31
C PRO A 204 -33.59 19.81 15.62
N SER A 205 -34.38 20.88 15.51
CA SER A 205 -35.23 21.42 16.58
C SER A 205 -36.17 20.33 17.12
N PRO A 206 -36.37 20.20 18.44
CA PRO A 206 -37.19 19.14 19.01
C PRO A 206 -38.66 19.28 18.60
N THR A 207 -39.19 18.22 18.00
CA THR A 207 -40.62 18.04 17.72
C THR A 207 -41.33 17.63 19.02
N PRO A 208 -42.50 18.20 19.36
CA PRO A 208 -43.21 17.89 20.60
C PRO A 208 -43.70 16.43 20.64
N SER A 209 -43.47 15.79 21.79
CA SER A 209 -43.86 14.41 22.11
C SER A 209 -45.39 14.24 22.16
N PRO A 210 -45.98 13.20 21.55
CA PRO A 210 -47.40 12.91 21.70
C PRO A 210 -47.74 12.35 23.10
N SER A 211 -48.95 12.68 23.55
CA SER A 211 -49.53 12.29 24.85
C SER A 211 -49.76 10.77 24.93
N PRO A 212 -49.44 10.10 26.06
CA PRO A 212 -49.61 8.66 26.18
C PRO A 212 -51.06 8.27 26.49
N THR A 213 -51.52 7.21 25.82
CA THR A 213 -52.79 6.52 26.06
C THR A 213 -52.63 5.47 27.17
N SER A 214 -53.64 5.32 28.03
CA SER A 214 -53.66 4.41 29.18
C SER A 214 -53.71 2.93 28.77
N THR A 215 -52.90 2.10 29.44
CA THR A 215 -52.86 0.63 29.27
C THR A 215 -53.10 -0.03 30.65
N PRO A 216 -53.87 -1.13 30.75
CA PRO A 216 -54.55 -1.50 32.01
C PRO A 216 -53.68 -2.26 33.04
N THR A 217 -54.14 -2.16 34.28
CA THR A 217 -53.57 -2.67 35.53
C THR A 217 -53.53 -4.20 35.63
N PRO A 218 -52.36 -4.84 35.86
CA PRO A 218 -52.29 -6.24 36.25
C PRO A 218 -52.32 -6.43 37.78
N THR A 219 -52.95 -7.54 38.19
CA THR A 219 -53.24 -8.00 39.56
C THR A 219 -52.00 -8.47 40.36
N PRO A 220 -52.01 -8.36 41.70
CA PRO A 220 -50.83 -8.62 42.54
C PRO A 220 -50.58 -10.12 42.81
N ARG A 221 -49.30 -10.52 42.80
CA ARG A 221 -48.80 -11.86 43.19
C ARG A 221 -48.13 -11.78 44.59
N PRO A 222 -48.27 -12.80 45.46
CA PRO A 222 -47.86 -12.70 46.87
C PRO A 222 -46.34 -12.73 47.09
N SER A 223 -45.94 -12.06 48.18
CA SER A 223 -44.58 -11.80 48.66
C SER A 223 -43.85 -13.06 49.15
N PRO A 224 -42.59 -13.30 48.77
CA PRO A 224 -41.74 -14.29 49.42
C PRO A 224 -41.11 -13.75 50.73
N THR A 225 -40.97 -14.65 51.70
CA THR A 225 -40.43 -14.46 53.05
C THR A 225 -38.90 -14.28 53.04
N PRO A 226 -38.31 -13.37 53.83
CA PRO A 226 -36.87 -13.11 53.82
C PRO A 226 -36.05 -14.20 54.55
N THR A 227 -34.95 -14.62 53.92
CA THR A 227 -33.87 -15.41 54.53
C THR A 227 -32.89 -14.52 55.31
N PRO A 228 -32.33 -14.98 56.44
CA PRO A 228 -31.45 -14.17 57.28
C PRO A 228 -30.04 -14.01 56.71
N MET A 229 -29.49 -12.80 56.90
CA MET A 229 -28.18 -12.32 56.47
C MET A 229 -27.05 -12.83 57.38
N PRO A 230 -25.91 -13.30 56.85
CA PRO A 230 -24.76 -13.67 57.67
C PRO A 230 -23.99 -12.44 58.17
N SER A 231 -23.50 -12.55 59.40
CA SER A 231 -22.76 -11.55 60.18
C SER A 231 -21.39 -11.21 59.54
N PRO A 232 -20.97 -9.93 59.48
CA PRO A 232 -19.65 -9.55 59.01
C PRO A 232 -18.54 -9.86 60.05
N SER A 233 -17.39 -10.27 59.52
CA SER A 233 -16.12 -10.52 60.21
C SER A 233 -15.42 -9.20 60.63
N PRO A 234 -14.71 -9.13 61.77
CA PRO A 234 -14.11 -7.89 62.27
C PRO A 234 -12.92 -7.41 61.43
N THR A 235 -12.94 -6.10 61.15
CA THR A 235 -11.91 -5.33 60.43
C THR A 235 -10.65 -5.15 61.29
N PRO A 236 -9.42 -5.31 60.74
CA PRO A 236 -8.19 -5.02 61.49
C PRO A 236 -7.96 -3.51 61.66
N SER A 237 -7.37 -3.16 62.81
CA SER A 237 -7.07 -1.81 63.30
C SER A 237 -5.96 -1.11 62.48
N PRO A 238 -6.08 0.19 62.17
CA PRO A 238 -5.08 0.92 61.38
C PRO A 238 -3.81 1.24 62.19
N THR A 239 -2.68 1.14 61.49
CA THR A 239 -1.31 1.49 61.93
C THR A 239 -1.16 3.02 62.07
N PRO A 240 -0.46 3.55 63.10
CA PRO A 240 -0.33 4.99 63.28
C PRO A 240 0.53 5.68 62.21
N LEU A 241 0.06 6.85 61.79
CA LEU A 241 0.64 7.76 60.78
C LEU A 241 1.92 8.43 61.32
N PRO A 242 2.99 8.57 60.52
CA PRO A 242 4.19 9.29 60.94
C PRO A 242 3.96 10.81 61.03
N THR A 243 4.55 11.40 62.06
CA THR A 243 4.51 12.82 62.44
C THR A 243 5.22 13.71 61.41
N PRO A 244 4.63 14.83 60.96
CA PRO A 244 5.28 15.75 60.02
C PRO A 244 6.41 16.55 60.69
N THR A 245 7.52 16.68 59.96
CA THR A 245 8.72 17.47 60.30
C THR A 245 8.42 18.98 60.15
N PRO A 246 8.90 19.86 61.06
CA PRO A 246 8.60 21.30 60.98
C PRO A 246 9.30 21.98 59.79
N LEU A 247 8.55 22.86 59.13
CA LEU A 247 8.92 23.71 57.99
C LEU A 247 9.90 24.83 58.41
N PRO A 248 10.93 25.15 57.62
CA PRO A 248 11.86 26.24 57.94
C PRO A 248 11.20 27.63 57.80
N THR A 249 11.59 28.51 58.72
CA THR A 249 11.17 29.90 58.92
C THR A 249 11.51 30.80 57.72
N PRO A 250 10.59 31.68 57.25
CA PRO A 250 10.92 32.68 56.23
C PRO A 250 11.79 33.82 56.78
N SER A 251 12.76 34.20 55.96
CA SER A 251 13.76 35.28 56.11
C SER A 251 13.11 36.69 56.07
N PRO A 252 13.66 37.71 56.76
CA PRO A 252 13.02 39.02 56.93
C PRO A 252 12.91 39.84 55.64
N THR A 253 11.79 40.53 55.55
CA THR A 253 11.36 41.48 54.51
C THR A 253 12.31 42.68 54.39
N PRO A 254 12.81 43.03 53.19
CA PRO A 254 13.50 44.30 52.99
C PRO A 254 12.52 45.49 52.95
N THR A 255 12.97 46.56 53.59
CA THR A 255 12.36 47.88 53.81
C THR A 255 12.06 48.66 52.51
N PRO A 256 11.06 49.57 52.51
CA PRO A 256 10.69 50.36 51.33
C PRO A 256 11.68 51.51 51.10
N SER A 257 12.16 51.65 49.86
CA SER A 257 12.93 52.81 49.39
C SER A 257 12.04 53.74 48.55
N GLN A 258 12.27 55.04 48.67
CA GLN A 258 11.39 56.12 48.26
C GLN A 258 11.35 56.40 46.74
N SER A 259 10.16 56.86 46.32
CA SER A 259 9.79 57.82 45.26
C SER A 259 10.87 58.32 44.27
N PRO A 260 10.53 58.34 42.97
CA PRO A 260 10.50 59.64 42.29
C PRO A 260 9.23 59.90 41.45
N SER A 261 8.70 61.11 41.65
CA SER A 261 8.04 62.08 40.73
C SER A 261 6.99 61.65 39.69
N PRO A 262 5.84 62.35 39.59
CA PRO A 262 4.84 62.12 38.55
C PRO A 262 5.32 62.63 37.17
N SER A 263 5.07 61.83 36.13
CA SER A 263 5.24 62.18 34.71
C SER A 263 3.89 62.64 34.13
N PRO A 264 3.85 63.68 33.27
CA PRO A 264 2.62 64.39 32.92
C PRO A 264 1.68 63.59 32.00
N THR A 265 0.40 63.89 32.17
CA THR A 265 -0.77 63.35 31.47
C THR A 265 -0.71 63.62 29.95
N PRO A 266 -0.86 62.61 29.07
CA PRO A 266 -1.09 62.86 27.65
C PRO A 266 -2.53 63.34 27.41
N THR A 267 -2.62 64.47 26.69
CA THR A 267 -3.81 65.19 26.24
C THR A 267 -4.61 64.37 25.21
N PRO A 268 -5.96 64.42 25.20
CA PRO A 268 -6.78 63.68 24.25
C PRO A 268 -6.58 64.16 22.80
N THR A 269 -6.24 63.24 21.91
CA THR A 269 -6.12 63.46 20.46
C THR A 269 -7.51 63.64 19.82
N PRO A 270 -7.73 64.68 18.98
CA PRO A 270 -9.03 64.95 18.39
C PRO A 270 -9.44 63.91 17.34
N THR A 271 -10.74 63.61 17.32
CA THR A 271 -11.44 62.73 16.38
C THR A 271 -11.36 63.29 14.95
N PRO A 272 -10.90 62.53 13.94
CA PRO A 272 -10.88 63.01 12.57
C PRO A 272 -12.29 63.10 11.98
N THR A 273 -12.57 64.25 11.37
CA THR A 273 -13.77 64.59 10.60
C THR A 273 -13.82 63.79 9.28
N PRO A 274 -15.00 63.29 8.83
CA PRO A 274 -15.09 62.57 7.56
C PRO A 274 -14.87 63.50 6.36
N THR A 275 -13.85 63.17 5.56
CA THR A 275 -13.51 63.83 4.29
C THR A 275 -14.43 63.33 3.16
N PRO A 276 -14.92 64.20 2.25
CA PRO A 276 -15.88 63.82 1.21
C PRO A 276 -15.28 62.87 0.15
N LEU A 277 -16.18 62.02 -0.35
CA LEU A 277 -15.97 60.98 -1.36
C LEU A 277 -15.48 61.57 -2.70
N PRO A 278 -14.31 61.14 -3.23
CA PRO A 278 -13.91 61.49 -4.58
C PRO A 278 -14.70 60.69 -5.63
N THR A 279 -15.03 61.39 -6.71
CA THR A 279 -15.73 60.94 -7.92
C THR A 279 -14.88 59.89 -8.68
N PRO A 280 -15.49 58.87 -9.31
CA PRO A 280 -14.72 57.83 -10.03
C PRO A 280 -14.01 58.42 -11.26
N SER A 281 -12.68 58.34 -11.27
CA SER A 281 -11.82 58.63 -12.41
C SER A 281 -11.44 57.33 -13.13
N ALA A 282 -11.34 57.40 -14.46
CA ALA A 282 -11.24 56.27 -15.37
C ALA A 282 -10.11 55.27 -15.05
N THR A 283 -10.45 53.99 -15.17
CA THR A 283 -9.59 52.81 -14.99
C THR A 283 -8.35 52.86 -15.89
N PRO A 284 -7.12 52.93 -15.34
CA PRO A 284 -5.92 52.67 -16.12
C PRO A 284 -5.72 51.15 -16.29
N THR A 285 -5.31 50.78 -17.50
CA THR A 285 -4.96 49.42 -17.91
C THR A 285 -3.77 48.90 -17.08
N PRO A 286 -3.79 47.66 -16.55
CA PRO A 286 -2.72 47.18 -15.66
C PRO A 286 -1.39 47.02 -16.40
N SER A 287 -0.36 47.65 -15.86
CA SER A 287 1.06 47.41 -16.17
C SER A 287 1.52 46.13 -15.47
N ALA A 288 2.25 45.26 -16.18
CA ALA A 288 2.71 43.98 -15.67
C ALA A 288 3.63 44.13 -14.43
N THR A 289 3.24 43.47 -13.34
CA THR A 289 4.03 43.34 -12.11
C THR A 289 5.22 42.41 -12.37
N PRO A 290 6.47 42.76 -11.97
CA PRO A 290 7.60 41.85 -12.09
C PRO A 290 7.37 40.61 -11.23
N MET A 291 7.54 39.44 -11.85
CA MET A 291 7.42 38.12 -11.23
C MET A 291 8.51 37.95 -10.16
N PRO A 292 8.18 37.50 -8.93
CA PRO A 292 9.18 37.28 -7.89
C PRO A 292 10.17 36.20 -8.33
N THR A 293 11.47 36.51 -8.26
CA THR A 293 12.55 35.53 -8.41
C THR A 293 12.36 34.40 -7.39
N PRO A 294 12.34 33.13 -7.80
CA PRO A 294 12.17 32.01 -6.87
C PRO A 294 13.33 32.00 -5.87
N GLN A 295 12.99 32.01 -4.58
CA GLN A 295 13.90 31.76 -3.47
C GLN A 295 14.44 30.31 -3.61
N PRO A 296 15.76 30.07 -3.49
CA PRO A 296 16.30 28.72 -3.59
C PRO A 296 15.65 27.82 -2.54
N THR A 297 15.06 26.71 -2.99
CA THR A 297 14.53 25.67 -2.13
C THR A 297 15.70 25.04 -1.36
N PRO A 298 15.65 24.90 -0.02
CA PRO A 298 16.71 24.25 0.72
C PRO A 298 16.91 22.84 0.18
N THR A 299 18.15 22.50 -0.18
CA THR A 299 18.52 21.14 -0.59
C THR A 299 18.24 20.19 0.58
N PRO A 300 17.44 19.11 0.39
CA PRO A 300 17.18 18.15 1.46
C PRO A 300 18.49 17.60 2.02
N ASP A 301 18.60 17.48 3.34
CA ASP A 301 19.73 16.82 3.99
C ASP A 301 19.77 15.35 3.52
N PRO A 302 20.84 14.90 2.84
CA PRO A 302 20.92 13.55 2.30
C PRO A 302 20.88 12.47 3.39
N SER A 303 21.19 12.80 4.65
CA SER A 303 21.16 11.84 5.76
C SER A 303 19.74 11.41 6.15
N ARG A 304 18.71 12.23 5.89
CA ARG A 304 17.29 11.90 6.13
C ARG A 304 16.75 10.79 5.21
N GLY A 305 17.53 10.37 4.23
CA GLY A 305 17.20 9.27 3.34
C GLY A 305 17.56 7.90 3.90
N ILE A 306 18.25 7.77 5.03
CA ILE A 306 18.65 6.46 5.57
C ILE A 306 17.77 6.09 6.76
N VAL A 307 17.20 4.88 6.72
CA VAL A 307 16.33 4.34 7.77
C VAL A 307 16.75 2.92 8.12
N ILE A 308 16.40 2.47 9.33
CA ILE A 308 16.45 1.07 9.76
C ILE A 308 15.33 0.33 9.04
N SER A 309 15.68 -0.62 8.16
CA SER A 309 14.69 -1.41 7.43
C SER A 309 14.33 -2.70 8.14
N GLN A 310 15.25 -3.32 8.90
CA GLN A 310 14.93 -4.53 9.66
C GLN A 310 15.67 -4.62 10.99
N ILE A 311 15.02 -5.26 11.96
CA ILE A 311 15.62 -5.61 13.25
C ILE A 311 15.29 -7.07 13.56
N TYR A 312 16.31 -7.89 13.73
CA TYR A 312 16.17 -9.29 14.11
C TYR A 312 17.08 -9.63 15.28
N GLY A 313 16.48 -9.95 16.43
CA GLY A 313 17.18 -10.34 17.67
C GLY A 313 17.02 -11.82 18.04
N GLY A 314 16.58 -12.64 17.08
CA GLY A 314 16.33 -14.07 17.31
C GLY A 314 17.54 -14.97 17.06
N GLY A 315 18.68 -14.42 16.67
CA GLY A 315 19.82 -15.14 16.10
C GLY A 315 20.33 -16.28 16.99
N GLY A 316 20.35 -17.49 16.44
CA GLY A 316 20.89 -18.68 17.10
C GLY A 316 20.14 -19.08 18.38
N ASN A 317 18.91 -18.59 18.57
CA ASN A 317 17.96 -19.12 19.55
C ASN A 317 17.23 -20.36 19.00
N SER A 318 16.52 -21.07 19.87
CA SER A 318 15.69 -22.20 19.43
C SER A 318 14.62 -21.75 18.42
N GLY A 319 14.59 -22.41 17.25
CA GLY A 319 13.69 -22.09 16.14
C GLY A 319 14.17 -20.96 15.22
N ALA A 320 15.32 -20.35 15.49
CA ALA A 320 15.85 -19.25 14.70
C ALA A 320 16.23 -19.68 13.28
N PRO A 321 15.76 -19.00 12.21
CA PRO A 321 16.25 -19.26 10.86
C PRO A 321 17.74 -18.93 10.68
N PHE A 322 18.24 -17.91 11.41
CA PHE A 322 19.61 -17.42 11.26
C PHE A 322 20.41 -17.54 12.56
N LYS A 323 21.73 -17.72 12.42
CA LYS A 323 22.66 -17.85 13.56
C LYS A 323 22.92 -16.54 14.29
N ASN A 324 22.91 -15.43 13.56
CA ASN A 324 23.25 -14.11 14.06
C ASN A 324 22.03 -13.21 14.10
N ASP A 325 21.99 -12.36 15.11
CA ASP A 325 21.17 -11.17 15.12
C ASP A 325 21.64 -10.22 14.01
N TYR A 326 20.75 -9.35 13.54
CA TYR A 326 21.14 -8.29 12.61
C TYR A 326 20.26 -7.05 12.73
N ILE A 327 20.85 -5.95 12.27
CA ILE A 327 20.13 -4.72 11.93
C ILE A 327 20.41 -4.47 10.46
N GLU A 328 19.37 -4.15 9.70
CA GLU A 328 19.48 -3.73 8.31
C GLU A 328 19.09 -2.27 8.20
N ILE A 329 19.83 -1.50 7.41
CA ILE A 329 19.46 -0.13 7.05
C ILE A 329 19.27 -0.03 5.54
N PHE A 330 18.54 1.00 5.12
CA PHE A 330 18.11 1.18 3.74
C PHE A 330 18.16 2.65 3.35
N ASN A 331 18.62 2.92 2.13
CA ASN A 331 18.62 4.27 1.56
C ASN A 331 17.35 4.51 0.74
N ARG A 332 16.35 5.14 1.37
CA ARG A 332 15.13 5.62 0.70
C ARG A 332 15.30 6.94 -0.05
N GLY A 333 16.45 7.59 0.10
CA GLY A 333 16.79 8.86 -0.54
C GLY A 333 17.20 8.70 -2.00
N GLY A 334 17.27 9.83 -2.72
CA GLY A 334 17.68 9.87 -4.13
C GLY A 334 19.19 9.98 -4.36
N THR A 335 20.00 10.03 -3.30
CA THR A 335 21.45 10.24 -3.38
C THR A 335 22.22 9.20 -2.58
N PRO A 336 23.43 8.77 -3.02
CA PRO A 336 24.30 7.93 -2.20
C PRO A 336 24.67 8.62 -0.88
N VAL A 337 24.78 7.84 0.20
CA VAL A 337 25.18 8.33 1.52
C VAL A 337 26.43 7.60 1.99
N VAL A 338 27.43 8.36 2.43
CA VAL A 338 28.66 7.83 3.04
C VAL A 338 28.39 7.57 4.52
N LEU A 339 28.60 6.32 4.95
CA LEU A 339 28.34 5.85 6.31
C LEU A 339 29.59 5.87 7.20
N ASP A 340 30.73 6.32 6.67
CA ASP A 340 31.97 6.45 7.45
C ASP A 340 31.74 7.37 8.66
N GLY A 341 31.95 6.83 9.86
CA GLY A 341 31.73 7.57 11.09
C GLY A 341 30.32 7.41 11.67
N TRP A 342 29.37 6.78 10.96
CA TRP A 342 28.03 6.48 11.46
C TRP A 342 28.03 5.23 12.36
N SER A 343 26.92 5.01 13.05
CA SER A 343 26.71 3.80 13.85
C SER A 343 25.25 3.36 13.91
N VAL A 344 25.04 2.06 14.09
CA VAL A 344 23.80 1.54 14.70
C VAL A 344 24.04 1.30 16.19
N GLN A 345 23.07 1.67 17.00
CA GLN A 345 23.16 1.57 18.45
C GLN A 345 21.95 0.88 19.03
N TYR A 346 22.15 0.15 20.13
CA TYR A 346 21.11 -0.64 20.76
C TYR A 346 21.10 -0.45 22.26
N ALA A 347 19.91 -0.40 22.85
CA ALA A 347 19.70 -0.53 24.28
C ALA A 347 18.49 -1.45 24.55
N GLY A 348 18.50 -2.14 25.70
CA GLY A 348 17.35 -2.90 26.14
C GLY A 348 16.10 -2.02 26.31
N ALA A 349 14.92 -2.64 26.28
CA ALA A 349 13.62 -1.96 26.26
C ALA A 349 13.49 -0.83 27.30
N SER A 350 13.80 -1.10 28.57
CA SER A 350 13.79 -0.11 29.67
C SER A 350 15.17 0.48 30.02
N GLY A 351 16.21 0.18 29.23
CA GLY A 351 17.58 0.57 29.55
C GLY A 351 17.78 2.09 29.58
N THR A 352 18.47 2.60 30.63
CA THR A 352 18.65 4.03 30.91
C THR A 352 20.09 4.54 30.75
N SER A 353 21.09 3.67 30.57
CA SER A 353 22.51 4.10 30.61
C SER A 353 23.51 3.29 29.76
N ALA A 354 23.11 2.21 29.07
CA ALA A 354 24.05 1.32 28.38
C ALA A 354 23.65 1.08 26.91
N TRP A 355 23.79 2.11 26.07
CA TRP A 355 23.74 1.89 24.62
C TRP A 355 25.01 1.17 24.17
N GLN A 356 24.83 0.10 23.41
CA GLN A 356 25.89 -0.60 22.69
C GLN A 356 25.93 -0.08 21.26
N LYS A 357 27.08 -0.15 20.60
CA LYS A 357 27.28 0.46 19.29
C LYS A 357 28.06 -0.46 18.35
N THR A 358 27.63 -0.52 17.10
CA THR A 358 28.38 -1.07 15.97
C THR A 358 28.61 0.04 14.97
N SER A 359 29.89 0.33 14.68
CA SER A 359 30.27 1.37 13.72
C SER A 359 29.96 0.92 12.29
N LEU A 360 29.53 1.86 11.46
CA LEU A 360 29.30 1.66 10.03
C LEU A 360 30.43 2.27 9.20
N ASN A 361 30.54 1.85 7.95
CA ASN A 361 31.51 2.37 6.98
C ASN A 361 31.00 2.16 5.54
N GLY A 362 31.70 2.76 4.58
CA GLY A 362 31.40 2.60 3.16
C GLY A 362 30.29 3.53 2.68
N THR A 363 29.62 3.15 1.60
CA THR A 363 28.60 3.97 0.94
C THR A 363 27.38 3.13 0.60
N ILE A 364 26.20 3.67 0.83
CA ILE A 364 24.92 3.07 0.47
C ILE A 364 24.27 3.91 -0.62
N ALA A 365 24.11 3.34 -1.82
CA ALA A 365 23.46 4.01 -2.95
C ALA A 365 21.93 4.04 -2.79
N PRO A 366 21.21 4.90 -3.53
CA PRO A 366 19.74 4.93 -3.52
C PRO A 366 19.13 3.54 -3.73
N GLY A 367 18.20 3.19 -2.86
CA GLY A 367 17.52 1.91 -2.86
C GLY A 367 18.36 0.72 -2.41
N GLN A 368 19.62 0.89 -2.01
CA GLN A 368 20.39 -0.23 -1.48
C GLN A 368 20.07 -0.49 0.00
N TYR A 369 20.26 -1.76 0.38
CA TYR A 369 20.28 -2.23 1.76
C TYR A 369 21.72 -2.31 2.26
N TYR A 370 21.89 -2.28 3.57
CA TYR A 370 23.18 -2.46 4.23
C TYR A 370 22.99 -3.32 5.48
N LEU A 371 23.60 -4.50 5.48
CA LEU A 371 23.43 -5.53 6.49
C LEU A 371 24.49 -5.39 7.59
N VAL A 372 24.04 -5.21 8.82
CA VAL A 372 24.91 -5.17 10.00
C VAL A 372 24.70 -6.44 10.82
N GLN A 373 25.62 -7.40 10.67
CA GLN A 373 25.63 -8.59 11.51
C GLN A 373 25.93 -8.20 12.97
N GLN A 374 25.24 -8.84 13.91
CA GLN A 374 25.43 -8.63 15.34
C GLN A 374 25.73 -9.98 16.05
N GLY A 375 25.40 -10.09 17.33
CA GLY A 375 25.69 -11.24 18.18
C GLY A 375 25.20 -12.56 17.58
N ALA A 376 25.97 -13.63 17.78
CA ALA A 376 25.57 -14.98 17.43
C ALA A 376 24.97 -15.69 18.65
N GLY A 377 23.90 -16.45 18.43
CA GLY A 377 23.39 -17.40 19.42
C GLY A 377 24.17 -18.72 19.42
N SER A 378 23.70 -19.67 20.23
CA SER A 378 24.39 -20.94 20.51
C SER A 378 23.86 -22.15 19.74
N VAL A 379 22.74 -22.01 19.02
CA VAL A 379 22.12 -23.09 18.23
C VAL A 379 22.63 -23.06 16.78
N GLU A 380 22.74 -24.23 16.13
CA GLU A 380 23.00 -24.30 14.69
C GLU A 380 21.82 -23.73 13.90
N ALA A 381 22.09 -22.72 13.08
CA ALA A 381 21.14 -22.04 12.20
C ALA A 381 21.89 -21.52 10.96
N GLN A 382 21.17 -21.06 9.94
CA GLN A 382 21.77 -20.61 8.69
C GLN A 382 22.66 -19.37 8.91
N PRO A 383 23.78 -19.23 8.20
CA PRO A 383 24.53 -17.98 8.19
C PRO A 383 23.70 -16.88 7.51
N LEU A 384 23.96 -15.63 7.90
CA LEU A 384 23.46 -14.48 7.15
C LEU A 384 24.15 -14.43 5.76
N PRO A 385 23.54 -13.77 4.76
CA PRO A 385 24.28 -13.26 3.61
C PRO A 385 25.50 -12.45 4.09
N THR A 386 26.53 -12.34 3.25
CA THR A 386 27.76 -11.62 3.62
C THR A 386 27.43 -10.21 4.13
N PRO A 387 27.70 -9.90 5.40
CA PRO A 387 27.30 -8.62 5.97
C PRO A 387 28.24 -7.50 5.51
N ASP A 388 27.70 -6.28 5.40
CA ASP A 388 28.46 -5.09 5.05
C ASP A 388 29.25 -4.54 6.25
N ALA A 389 28.72 -4.72 7.46
CA ALA A 389 29.43 -4.48 8.71
C ALA A 389 29.13 -5.58 9.74
N SER A 390 30.02 -5.73 10.72
CA SER A 390 29.87 -6.72 11.79
C SER A 390 30.13 -6.11 13.15
N GLY A 391 29.27 -6.45 14.09
CA GLY A 391 29.40 -6.16 15.51
C GLY A 391 29.04 -7.38 16.36
N SER A 392 28.90 -7.15 17.67
CA SER A 392 28.65 -8.20 18.65
C SER A 392 27.50 -7.86 19.60
N ILE A 393 26.62 -6.93 19.20
CA ILE A 393 25.47 -6.53 20.01
C ILE A 393 24.53 -7.73 20.16
N ALA A 394 24.15 -8.08 21.38
CA ALA A 394 23.13 -9.09 21.61
C ALA A 394 21.76 -8.40 21.59
N LEU A 395 21.01 -8.57 20.49
CA LEU A 395 19.68 -7.98 20.34
C LEU A 395 18.67 -8.86 21.08
N SER A 396 17.67 -8.23 21.69
CA SER A 396 16.57 -8.97 22.28
C SER A 396 15.61 -9.41 21.19
N ALA A 397 15.22 -10.69 21.20
CA ALA A 397 14.20 -11.24 20.31
C ALA A 397 12.79 -10.68 20.60
N THR A 398 12.57 -10.06 21.76
CA THR A 398 11.21 -9.71 22.23
C THR A 398 10.99 -8.24 22.51
N ALA A 399 12.00 -7.49 22.97
CA ALA A 399 11.85 -6.06 23.25
C ALA A 399 13.19 -5.31 23.36
N GLY A 400 13.28 -4.13 22.75
CA GLY A 400 14.52 -3.35 22.68
C GLY A 400 14.34 -1.99 22.04
N LYS A 401 15.47 -1.29 21.84
CA LYS A 401 15.54 0.00 21.13
C LYS A 401 16.77 0.01 20.23
N VAL A 402 16.61 0.41 18.98
CA VAL A 402 17.69 0.57 18.00
C VAL A 402 17.68 1.99 17.46
N ALA A 403 18.84 2.63 17.41
CA ALA A 403 19.02 3.95 16.82
C ALA A 403 20.05 3.90 15.69
N LEU A 404 19.74 4.51 14.57
CA LEU A 404 20.69 4.86 13.53
C LEU A 404 21.23 6.26 13.80
N VAL A 405 22.55 6.40 13.84
CA VAL A 405 23.21 7.62 14.29
C VAL A 405 24.28 8.03 13.29
N ASN A 406 24.28 9.29 12.85
CA ASN A 406 25.23 9.81 11.86
C ASN A 406 26.62 10.14 12.43
N HIS A 407 26.89 9.69 13.64
CA HIS A 407 28.17 9.80 14.31
C HIS A 407 28.44 8.57 15.17
N ASN A 408 29.69 8.46 15.63
CA ASN A 408 30.17 7.30 16.37
C ASN A 408 30.18 7.48 17.89
N THR A 409 29.65 8.59 18.41
CA THR A 409 29.49 8.79 19.86
C THR A 409 28.34 7.92 20.38
N THR A 410 28.59 7.13 21.41
CA THR A 410 27.58 6.29 22.06
C THR A 410 26.50 7.15 22.72
N LEU A 411 25.22 6.83 22.47
CA LEU A 411 24.07 7.50 23.06
C LEU A 411 23.98 7.23 24.57
N SER A 412 23.27 8.10 25.28
CA SER A 412 23.04 7.96 26.72
C SER A 412 21.60 8.33 27.06
N GLY A 413 21.13 7.87 28.23
CA GLY A 413 19.74 8.07 28.65
C GLY A 413 18.77 7.03 28.08
N ALA A 414 17.53 7.08 28.60
CA ALA A 414 16.46 6.15 28.22
C ALA A 414 15.81 6.48 26.87
N CYS A 415 15.76 7.76 26.51
CA CYS A 415 15.18 8.25 25.28
C CYS A 415 16.04 9.42 24.74
N PRO A 416 17.13 9.12 24.03
CA PRO A 416 18.03 10.14 23.52
C PRO A 416 17.33 10.96 22.42
N SER A 417 17.69 12.24 22.32
CA SER A 417 17.22 13.14 21.27
C SER A 417 18.40 13.97 20.75
N GLY A 418 18.31 14.40 19.49
CA GLY A 418 19.34 15.20 18.85
C GLY A 418 19.38 14.97 17.34
N THR A 419 19.90 15.93 16.60
CA THR A 419 19.99 15.88 15.13
C THR A 419 20.97 14.83 14.62
N GLY A 420 21.73 14.19 15.51
CA GLY A 420 22.61 13.08 15.17
C GLY A 420 21.90 11.73 15.07
N ILE A 421 20.69 11.62 15.63
CA ILE A 421 19.85 10.43 15.52
C ILE A 421 19.04 10.58 14.24
N VAL A 422 19.27 9.67 13.30
CA VAL A 422 18.68 9.69 11.96
C VAL A 422 17.36 8.92 11.95
N ASP A 423 17.30 7.82 12.70
CA ASP A 423 16.12 6.97 12.83
C ASP A 423 16.19 6.24 14.19
N LEU A 424 15.05 6.06 14.84
CA LEU A 424 14.93 5.43 16.16
C LEU A 424 13.73 4.49 16.21
N VAL A 425 14.00 3.21 16.49
CA VAL A 425 12.98 2.17 16.58
C VAL A 425 12.94 1.59 17.99
N GLY A 426 11.80 1.72 18.66
CA GLY A 426 11.51 1.00 19.90
C GLY A 426 10.48 -0.11 19.67
N TYR A 427 10.75 -1.30 20.21
CA TYR A 427 9.95 -2.49 19.94
C TYR A 427 9.71 -3.37 21.16
N GLY A 428 8.61 -4.14 21.11
CA GLY A 428 8.22 -5.05 22.18
C GLY A 428 7.69 -4.37 23.44
N SER A 429 7.18 -5.15 24.39
CA SER A 429 6.67 -4.61 25.65
C SER A 429 7.78 -3.95 26.48
N GLY A 430 7.51 -2.73 26.97
CA GLY A 430 8.42 -2.02 27.87
C GLY A 430 9.52 -1.18 27.20
N ALA A 431 9.49 -1.03 25.87
CA ALA A 431 10.35 -0.06 25.17
C ALA A 431 10.05 1.35 25.67
N SER A 432 11.04 1.99 26.28
CA SER A 432 10.91 3.29 26.93
C SER A 432 11.05 4.48 25.98
N CYS A 433 11.34 4.23 24.70
CA CYS A 433 11.53 5.24 23.68
C CYS A 433 11.32 4.60 22.30
N PHE A 434 10.63 5.32 21.44
CA PHE A 434 10.24 4.96 20.07
C PHE A 434 9.79 6.25 19.37
N GLU A 435 9.79 6.25 18.05
CA GLU A 435 9.21 7.35 17.28
C GLU A 435 7.68 7.21 17.23
N GLY A 436 7.01 8.36 17.29
CA GLY A 436 5.55 8.46 17.21
C GLY A 436 4.80 8.08 18.49
N ALA A 437 3.54 7.68 18.31
CA ALA A 437 2.58 7.54 19.42
C ALA A 437 2.59 6.13 20.05
N ASN A 438 2.97 5.11 19.28
CA ASN A 438 2.96 3.72 19.71
C ASN A 438 4.22 2.97 19.25
N ARG A 439 4.58 1.94 20.03
CA ARG A 439 5.62 0.97 19.67
C ARG A 439 5.09 -0.08 18.69
N GLU A 440 6.01 -0.72 17.96
CA GLU A 440 5.71 -1.88 17.09
C GLU A 440 5.19 -3.10 17.89
N PRO A 441 4.47 -4.03 17.25
CA PRO A 441 4.41 -5.43 17.66
C PRO A 441 5.73 -6.08 18.14
N THR A 442 5.60 -7.27 18.72
CA THR A 442 6.73 -7.98 19.34
C THR A 442 7.33 -8.92 18.31
N PRO A 443 8.63 -8.81 17.97
CA PRO A 443 9.32 -9.84 17.20
C PRO A 443 9.48 -11.13 18.03
N SER A 444 10.08 -12.15 17.42
CA SER A 444 10.31 -13.45 18.07
C SER A 444 11.59 -14.09 17.57
N ASN A 445 11.91 -15.30 18.02
CA ASN A 445 13.03 -16.06 17.47
C ASN A 445 12.86 -16.33 15.96
N THR A 446 11.62 -16.42 15.46
CA THR A 446 11.29 -16.73 14.07
C THR A 446 10.86 -15.51 13.25
N THR A 447 10.75 -14.33 13.85
CA THR A 447 10.27 -13.12 13.17
C THR A 447 11.15 -11.90 13.44
N ALA A 448 11.34 -11.08 12.42
CA ALA A 448 12.01 -9.78 12.48
C ALA A 448 10.96 -8.66 12.42
N LEU A 449 11.37 -7.46 12.81
CA LEU A 449 10.67 -6.24 12.46
C LEU A 449 11.06 -5.84 11.05
N LEU A 450 10.08 -5.59 10.20
CA LEU A 450 10.24 -5.24 8.81
C LEU A 450 9.60 -3.87 8.57
N ARG A 451 10.41 -2.89 8.16
CA ARG A 451 9.90 -1.58 7.75
C ARG A 451 9.07 -1.75 6.48
N LEU A 452 7.85 -1.22 6.49
CA LEU A 452 6.87 -1.38 5.43
C LEU A 452 7.38 -0.83 4.09
N SER A 453 6.83 -1.37 3.01
CA SER A 453 7.25 -1.04 1.64
C SER A 453 8.76 -1.19 1.47
N GLU A 454 9.31 -2.29 2.00
CA GLU A 454 10.71 -2.66 1.82
C GLU A 454 11.71 -1.60 2.28
N GLY A 455 11.33 -0.81 3.30
CA GLY A 455 12.13 0.29 3.85
C GLY A 455 11.71 1.70 3.38
N CYS A 456 10.79 1.83 2.42
CA CYS A 456 10.38 3.14 1.93
C CYS A 456 9.42 3.90 2.87
N THR A 457 8.73 3.18 3.75
CA THR A 457 7.76 3.78 4.67
C THR A 457 8.45 4.31 5.92
N ASP A 458 8.39 5.62 6.10
CA ASP A 458 8.95 6.31 7.27
C ASP A 458 8.13 7.57 7.52
N LYS A 459 7.23 7.46 8.49
CA LYS A 459 6.27 8.49 8.93
C LYS A 459 6.67 9.09 10.28
N ASP A 460 7.90 8.84 10.72
CA ASP A 460 8.36 9.15 12.08
C ASP A 460 7.44 8.52 13.16
N ASP A 461 6.85 7.34 12.88
CA ASP A 461 5.97 6.61 13.80
C ASP A 461 6.18 5.10 13.66
N ASN A 462 6.87 4.50 14.64
CA ASN A 462 7.30 3.11 14.54
C ASN A 462 6.14 2.12 14.35
N ALA A 463 4.98 2.35 14.98
CA ALA A 463 3.81 1.50 14.81
C ALA A 463 3.17 1.57 13.41
N SER A 464 3.34 2.68 12.69
CA SER A 464 2.85 2.85 11.32
C SER A 464 3.87 2.47 10.26
N ASP A 465 5.11 2.20 10.66
CA ASP A 465 6.25 2.03 9.76
C ASP A 465 6.77 0.61 9.73
N PHE A 466 6.42 -0.24 10.71
CA PHE A 466 6.91 -1.62 10.80
C PHE A 466 5.79 -2.65 10.97
N ASN A 467 6.08 -3.88 10.53
CA ASN A 467 5.34 -5.09 10.87
C ASN A 467 6.31 -6.19 11.32
N SER A 468 5.84 -7.11 12.19
CA SER A 468 6.56 -8.36 12.49
C SER A 468 6.34 -9.40 11.38
N GLY A 469 7.41 -9.98 10.84
CA GLY A 469 7.36 -10.93 9.72
C GLY A 469 8.60 -11.83 9.64
N THR A 470 8.69 -12.68 8.61
CA THR A 470 9.84 -13.57 8.42
C THR A 470 11.12 -12.76 8.17
N PRO A 471 12.25 -13.03 8.88
CA PRO A 471 13.49 -12.30 8.66
C PRO A 471 14.00 -12.47 7.22
N ASN A 472 14.34 -11.36 6.55
CA ASN A 472 14.78 -11.36 5.15
C ASN A 472 16.06 -10.50 4.97
N PRO A 473 17.21 -10.91 5.54
CA PRO A 473 18.41 -10.08 5.56
C PRO A 473 18.96 -9.77 4.15
N ARG A 474 19.26 -8.50 3.88
CA ARG A 474 19.80 -7.98 2.62
C ARG A 474 20.97 -7.06 2.86
N ASN A 475 21.95 -7.14 1.97
CA ASN A 475 23.19 -6.37 1.99
C ASN A 475 23.31 -5.47 0.74
N THR A 476 24.44 -4.78 0.57
CA THR A 476 24.67 -3.91 -0.59
C THR A 476 24.72 -4.62 -1.95
N HIS A 477 24.84 -5.96 -1.96
CA HIS A 477 24.78 -6.79 -3.16
C HIS A 477 23.36 -7.27 -3.50
N SER A 478 22.40 -7.03 -2.60
CA SER A 478 21.00 -7.35 -2.85
C SER A 478 20.41 -6.39 -3.87
N THR A 479 19.36 -6.83 -4.58
CA THR A 479 18.66 -6.00 -5.56
C THR A 479 18.17 -4.70 -4.90
N ALA A 480 18.54 -3.56 -5.48
CA ALA A 480 18.12 -2.26 -4.96
C ALA A 480 16.60 -2.06 -5.13
N HIS A 481 15.97 -1.47 -4.11
CA HIS A 481 14.55 -1.14 -4.08
C HIS A 481 14.36 0.37 -4.16
N ALA A 482 13.82 0.88 -5.28
CA ALA A 482 13.62 2.32 -5.45
C ALA A 482 12.35 2.78 -4.74
N CYS A 483 12.47 3.74 -3.82
CA CYS A 483 11.29 4.42 -3.28
C CYS A 483 10.72 5.37 -4.31
N VAL A 484 9.45 5.18 -4.65
CA VAL A 484 8.72 6.14 -5.48
C VAL A 484 8.67 7.48 -4.75
N SER A 485 9.43 8.46 -5.23
CA SER A 485 9.32 9.83 -4.74
C SER A 485 8.02 10.41 -5.30
N SER A 486 7.10 10.77 -4.42
CA SER A 486 5.92 11.57 -4.76
C SER A 486 6.34 13.02 -5.07
N ALA A 487 7.26 13.23 -6.00
CA ALA A 487 7.45 14.53 -6.61
C ALA A 487 6.28 14.70 -7.59
N ARG A 488 5.29 15.51 -7.22
CA ARG A 488 4.30 16.00 -8.18
C ARG A 488 5.08 16.67 -9.32
N ALA A 489 5.20 15.99 -10.46
CA ALA A 489 5.47 16.65 -11.71
C ALA A 489 4.28 17.59 -11.94
N THR A 490 4.46 18.86 -11.61
CA THR A 490 3.59 19.91 -12.12
C THR A 490 3.91 19.97 -13.60
N GLU A 491 3.21 19.18 -14.42
CA GLU A 491 3.29 19.29 -15.86
C GLU A 491 2.83 20.69 -16.24
N ALA A 492 3.81 21.54 -16.57
CA ALA A 492 3.57 22.76 -17.29
C ALA A 492 3.04 22.36 -18.67
N TRP A 493 1.77 22.64 -18.93
CA TRP A 493 1.19 22.57 -20.26
C TRP A 493 1.97 23.54 -21.17
N GLY A 494 2.95 23.01 -21.89
CA GLY A 494 3.63 23.71 -22.96
C GLY A 494 2.61 24.03 -24.04
N THR A 495 2.29 25.31 -24.19
CA THR A 495 1.45 25.81 -25.29
C THR A 495 2.20 25.59 -26.60
N PHE A 496 1.63 24.73 -27.46
CA PHE A 496 2.10 24.58 -28.84
C PHE A 496 1.92 25.90 -29.58
N THR A 497 3.03 26.50 -29.99
CA THR A 497 3.06 27.52 -31.03
C THR A 497 2.99 26.81 -32.38
N PRO A 498 2.03 27.11 -33.27
CA PRO A 498 2.00 26.49 -34.59
C PRO A 498 3.15 27.05 -35.44
N LEU A 499 3.99 26.17 -35.98
CA LEU A 499 4.99 26.53 -36.97
C LEU A 499 4.30 27.03 -38.26
N SER A 500 4.83 28.14 -38.77
CA SER A 500 4.44 28.78 -40.01
C SER A 500 4.64 27.86 -41.22
N THR A 501 3.66 27.92 -42.13
CA THR A 501 3.67 27.35 -43.48
C THR A 501 4.85 27.89 -44.30
N GLU A 502 5.79 27.00 -44.64
CA GLU A 502 6.75 27.20 -45.72
C GLU A 502 6.45 26.19 -46.84
N THR A 503 6.56 26.69 -48.07
CA THR A 503 5.95 26.16 -49.29
C THR A 503 6.95 25.24 -49.99
N PHE A 504 6.55 24.01 -50.36
CA PHE A 504 7.30 23.20 -51.32
C PHE A 504 6.42 22.84 -52.53
N PRO A 505 6.92 23.04 -53.77
CA PRO A 505 6.10 22.89 -54.97
C PRO A 505 5.96 21.44 -55.43
N LEU A 506 4.85 21.24 -56.11
CA LEU A 506 4.32 20.04 -56.73
C LEU A 506 5.30 19.37 -57.71
N PHE A 507 5.46 18.05 -57.58
CA PHE A 507 5.71 17.16 -58.71
C PHE A 507 4.67 16.03 -58.70
N PHE A 508 3.80 16.06 -59.69
CA PHE A 508 2.85 15.01 -60.04
C PHE A 508 3.54 14.03 -61.02
N ALA A 509 3.40 12.72 -60.81
CA ALA A 509 3.20 11.75 -61.87
C ALA A 509 2.82 10.36 -61.33
N SER A 510 1.76 9.79 -61.93
CA SER A 510 1.47 8.34 -62.07
C SER A 510 0.97 7.64 -60.80
N MET A 511 -0.10 6.85 -60.76
CA MET A 511 -0.83 6.08 -61.79
C MET A 511 -2.10 5.58 -61.09
N PHE A 512 -3.30 5.67 -61.67
CA PHE A 512 -4.39 4.68 -61.49
C PHE A 512 -5.57 5.06 -62.41
N GLU A 513 -5.63 4.40 -63.58
CA GLU A 513 -6.87 4.20 -64.33
C GLU A 513 -7.45 2.83 -63.96
N GLY A 514 -8.78 2.75 -63.97
CA GLY A 514 -9.49 1.49 -64.15
C GLY A 514 -10.67 1.27 -63.21
N PHE A 515 -11.79 1.96 -63.43
CA PHE A 515 -13.03 1.33 -63.93
C PHE A 515 -14.14 2.38 -64.07
N SER A 516 -14.64 2.54 -65.30
CA SER A 516 -15.83 3.34 -65.63
C SER A 516 -17.09 2.49 -65.58
N GLY A 517 -18.20 3.10 -65.13
CA GLY A 517 -19.53 2.49 -65.13
C GLY A 517 -20.68 3.48 -64.96
N ARG A 518 -20.92 4.30 -66.00
CA ARG A 518 -22.17 4.97 -66.44
C ARG A 518 -23.05 5.82 -65.47
N LEU A 519 -23.04 7.13 -65.78
CA LEU A 519 -24.10 8.17 -65.65
C LEU A 519 -25.42 7.74 -66.37
N ARG A 520 -26.67 8.23 -66.18
CA ARG A 520 -27.41 9.37 -65.55
C ARG A 520 -28.93 9.14 -65.92
N PRO A 521 -29.91 10.09 -65.81
CA PRO A 521 -30.40 10.98 -64.73
C PRO A 521 -31.97 11.01 -64.65
N GLU A 522 -32.53 12.08 -64.04
CA GLU A 522 -33.94 12.55 -63.98
C GLU A 522 -34.67 12.23 -62.66
N GLY A 523 -35.42 13.14 -62.02
CA GLY A 523 -35.86 14.49 -62.34
C GLY A 523 -36.48 15.14 -61.09
N SER A 524 -36.50 16.48 -61.07
CA SER A 524 -36.97 17.32 -59.96
C SER A 524 -38.48 17.23 -59.69
N THR A 525 -38.93 17.50 -58.47
CA THR A 525 -39.89 18.60 -58.19
C THR A 525 -40.00 18.95 -56.69
N ARG A 526 -40.07 20.27 -56.45
CA ARG A 526 -40.45 21.02 -55.23
C ARG A 526 -41.69 20.47 -54.50
N SER A 527 -41.78 20.68 -53.18
CA SER A 527 -42.56 21.81 -52.59
C SER A 527 -42.70 21.72 -51.06
N ARG A 528 -42.47 22.85 -50.37
CA ARG A 528 -42.92 23.14 -49.00
C ARG A 528 -44.41 23.52 -49.02
N ARG A 529 -45.20 23.04 -48.05
CA ARG A 529 -46.04 23.86 -47.14
C ARG A 529 -46.90 23.00 -46.18
N ASP A 530 -46.77 23.34 -44.90
CA ASP A 530 -47.74 23.46 -43.80
C ASP A 530 -49.13 22.78 -43.90
N ALA A 531 -49.55 22.09 -42.83
CA ALA A 531 -50.57 22.59 -41.88
C ALA A 531 -51.03 21.53 -40.85
N SER A 532 -51.31 22.02 -39.65
CA SER A 532 -51.73 21.38 -38.40
C SER A 532 -53.17 20.84 -38.34
N ALA A 533 -53.43 19.82 -37.51
CA ALA A 533 -54.65 19.61 -36.70
C ALA A 533 -54.41 18.50 -35.64
N TYR A 534 -54.51 18.76 -34.31
CA TYR A 534 -55.69 18.52 -33.43
C TYR A 534 -56.13 17.04 -33.41
N ALA A 535 -56.29 16.28 -32.30
CA ALA A 535 -56.27 16.55 -30.87
C ALA A 535 -56.19 15.23 -30.03
N ARG A 536 -55.84 15.44 -28.76
CA ARG A 536 -55.87 14.57 -27.57
C ARG A 536 -57.19 13.83 -27.33
N ARG A 537 -57.10 12.66 -26.68
CA ARG A 537 -57.84 12.20 -25.47
C ARG A 537 -57.50 10.71 -25.22
N ASP A 538 -57.52 10.15 -24.03
CA ASP A 538 -57.23 10.56 -22.66
C ASP A 538 -57.34 9.27 -21.84
N MET A 539 -56.49 9.11 -20.83
CA MET A 539 -56.62 8.09 -19.78
C MET A 539 -57.73 8.48 -18.79
N ARG A 540 -58.38 7.49 -18.17
CA ARG A 540 -58.94 7.47 -16.78
C ARG A 540 -59.62 6.11 -16.56
N SER A 541 -59.11 5.21 -15.71
CA SER A 541 -59.23 5.10 -14.25
C SER A 541 -60.66 4.86 -13.73
N GLY A 542 -60.89 3.73 -13.05
CA GLY A 542 -62.10 3.50 -12.23
C GLY A 542 -62.28 2.05 -11.72
N PRO A 543 -62.49 1.79 -10.41
CA PRO A 543 -62.29 0.47 -9.75
C PRO A 543 -63.60 -0.26 -9.35
N LEU A 544 -63.54 -1.53 -8.88
CA LEU A 544 -64.33 -2.09 -7.73
C LEU A 544 -64.20 -3.63 -7.51
N ARG A 545 -63.73 -3.99 -6.30
CA ARG A 545 -64.10 -5.05 -5.31
C ARG A 545 -64.71 -6.44 -5.67
N CYS A 546 -64.02 -7.47 -5.15
CA CYS A 546 -64.42 -8.59 -4.24
C CYS A 546 -65.45 -9.73 -4.57
N ARG A 547 -65.07 -10.94 -4.09
CA ARG A 547 -65.79 -12.24 -3.85
C ARG A 547 -65.88 -13.17 -5.08
N GLY A 548 -65.74 -14.50 -5.02
CA GLY A 548 -65.47 -15.50 -3.98
C GLY A 548 -65.77 -16.93 -4.53
N ALA A 549 -65.04 -17.94 -4.03
CA ALA A 549 -65.31 -19.39 -3.94
C ALA A 549 -65.84 -20.25 -5.13
N TRP A 550 -65.07 -21.32 -5.44
CA TRP A 550 -65.38 -22.75 -5.77
C TRP A 550 -66.55 -23.12 -6.73
N PRO A 551 -66.44 -24.23 -7.49
CA PRO A 551 -66.56 -25.61 -6.97
C PRO A 551 -65.31 -26.47 -7.13
#